data_AF-A0A0F8YU26-F1
#
_entry.id   AF-A0A0F8YU26-F1
#
_cell.length_a   1.000
_cell.length_b   1.000
_cell.length_c   1.000
_cell.angle_alpha   90.00
_cell.angle_beta   90.00
_cell.angle_gamma   90.00
#
_symmetry.space_group_name_H-M   'P 1'
#
loop_
_entity.id
_entity.type
_entity.pdbx_description
1 polymer ?
#
loop_
_entity_poly.entity_id
_entity_poly.type
_entity_poly.pdbx_seq_one_letter_code
_entity_poly.pdbx_strand_id
1 'polypeptide(L)'
;NWLLKIEWMNTYAAFSEDYLKQYFATGRWVPDGRTNWVVDSLPLLKAGVKDRYYQANVTYDGFVDTQNALKDAYQSSAVWMMKRTTWGNVLKLKDGESRPLINFEQLAEDPTRVVLGKRVLFADDMPVVASDALSVVFGDFGVGYTIVDRLGIRVLRDAFTNKPLVLFYTTKRVGGAVTNFEALKIMKLAA
;
A
#
# COMPACT_ATOMS: atom_id res chain seq x y z
N ASN A 1 32.97 -42.05 29.60
CA ASN A 1 33.76 -40.80 29.69
C ASN A 1 33.44 -39.89 28.52
N TRP A 2 32.62 -38.88 28.83
CA TRP A 2 32.56 -37.50 28.33
C TRP A 2 33.71 -37.04 27.40
N LEU A 3 33.35 -36.37 26.29
CA LEU A 3 33.78 -35.00 25.95
C LEU A 3 33.09 -34.53 24.65
N LEU A 4 31.96 -33.85 24.81
CA LEU A 4 31.31 -33.04 23.77
C LEU A 4 32.06 -31.70 23.69
N LYS A 5 32.73 -31.45 22.57
CA LYS A 5 33.41 -30.18 22.30
C LYS A 5 32.38 -29.19 21.76
N ILE A 6 31.83 -28.34 22.62
CA ILE A 6 30.94 -27.24 22.24
C ILE A 6 31.84 -26.07 21.82
N GLU A 7 32.00 -25.87 20.51
CA GLU A 7 32.55 -24.62 19.98
C GLU A 7 31.44 -23.57 19.96
N TRP A 8 31.58 -22.57 20.80
CA TRP A 8 30.80 -21.33 20.72
C TRP A 8 31.24 -20.56 19.47
N MET A 9 30.57 -20.75 18.34
CA MET A 9 30.63 -19.78 17.25
C MET A 9 29.85 -18.55 17.70
N ASN A 10 30.58 -17.51 18.13
CA ASN A 10 30.06 -16.17 18.29
C ASN A 10 29.36 -15.74 16.99
N THR A 11 28.04 -15.78 16.95
CA THR A 11 27.20 -15.24 15.86
C THR A 11 27.11 -13.71 15.92
N TYR A 12 28.23 -13.05 16.21
CA TYR A 12 28.42 -11.61 16.10
C TYR A 12 29.63 -11.31 15.21
N ALA A 13 29.74 -12.00 14.08
CA ALA A 13 30.60 -11.57 13.00
C ALA A 13 29.91 -10.44 12.23
N ALA A 14 30.08 -9.22 12.77
CA ALA A 14 30.16 -7.96 12.06
C ALA A 14 29.18 -7.75 10.88
N PHE A 15 28.11 -6.99 11.14
CA PHE A 15 27.75 -5.88 10.26
C PHE A 15 28.96 -4.93 10.17
N SER A 16 30.02 -5.32 9.47
CA SER A 16 31.16 -4.44 9.23
C SER A 16 30.75 -3.36 8.23
N GLU A 17 31.33 -2.17 8.36
CA GLU A 17 31.05 -1.02 7.50
C GLU A 17 31.29 -1.33 6.01
N ASP A 18 32.19 -2.27 5.70
CA ASP A 18 32.49 -2.72 4.35
C ASP A 18 31.35 -3.54 3.72
N TYR A 19 30.57 -4.28 4.52
CA TYR A 19 29.40 -5.04 4.04
C TYR A 19 28.27 -4.12 3.59
N LEU A 20 28.02 -3.04 4.35
CA LEU A 20 27.05 -2.03 3.96
C LEU A 20 27.50 -1.31 2.68
N LYS A 21 28.79 -0.96 2.57
CA LYS A 21 29.35 -0.30 1.37
C LYS A 21 29.21 -1.15 0.11
N GLN A 22 29.51 -2.45 0.19
CA GLN A 22 29.36 -3.37 -0.95
C GLN A 22 27.89 -3.51 -1.40
N TYR A 23 26.98 -3.60 -0.43
CA TYR A 23 25.56 -3.72 -0.69
C TYR A 23 24.98 -2.43 -1.30
N PHE A 24 25.34 -1.24 -0.80
CA PHE A 24 24.91 0.04 -1.39
C PHE A 24 25.52 0.29 -2.78
N ALA A 25 26.71 -0.27 -3.08
CA ALA A 25 27.36 -0.10 -4.39
C ALA A 25 26.81 -1.03 -5.49
N THR A 26 26.43 -2.26 -5.14
CA THR A 26 26.08 -3.30 -6.13
C THR A 26 24.65 -3.80 -6.03
N GLY A 27 23.96 -3.52 -4.91
CA GLY A 27 22.61 -3.97 -4.64
C GLY A 27 22.44 -5.48 -4.47
N ARG A 28 23.54 -6.23 -4.55
CA ARG A 28 23.59 -7.68 -4.38
C ARG A 28 24.56 -7.99 -3.26
N TRP A 29 24.17 -8.88 -2.37
CA TRP A 29 25.10 -9.49 -1.44
C TRP A 29 25.82 -10.64 -2.16
N VAL A 30 27.14 -10.57 -2.22
CA VAL A 30 27.98 -11.68 -2.69
C VAL A 30 28.86 -12.07 -1.50
N PRO A 31 28.65 -13.23 -0.87
CA PRO A 31 29.52 -13.68 0.20
C PRO A 31 30.91 -13.89 -0.36
N ASP A 32 31.92 -13.53 0.42
CA ASP A 32 33.30 -13.91 0.11
C ASP A 32 33.43 -15.44 0.18
N GLY A 33 33.34 -16.06 -1.00
CA GLY A 33 33.96 -17.34 -1.36
C GLY A 33 33.60 -18.62 -0.60
N ARG A 34 32.75 -18.66 0.44
CA ARG A 34 32.59 -19.88 1.27
C ARG A 34 31.21 -20.36 1.68
N THR A 35 30.10 -19.72 1.31
CA THR A 35 28.77 -20.30 1.54
C THR A 35 27.71 -19.85 0.51
N ASN A 36 26.98 -20.82 -0.05
CA ASN A 36 25.94 -20.62 -1.08
C ASN A 36 24.57 -20.17 -0.53
N TRP A 37 24.53 -19.42 0.56
CA TRP A 37 23.27 -18.92 1.12
C TRP A 37 22.82 -17.68 0.37
N VAL A 38 22.07 -17.82 -0.72
CA VAL A 38 21.43 -16.67 -1.39
C VAL A 38 20.45 -16.03 -0.42
N VAL A 39 20.83 -14.89 0.16
CA VAL A 39 19.87 -13.99 0.82
C VAL A 39 19.16 -13.24 -0.31
N ASP A 40 17.83 -13.35 -0.38
CA ASP A 40 17.03 -12.59 -1.32
C ASP A 40 17.40 -11.10 -1.19
N SER A 41 17.88 -10.50 -2.29
CA SER A 41 18.26 -9.08 -2.30
C SER A 41 17.02 -8.23 -2.01
N LEU A 42 17.13 -7.24 -1.11
CA LEU A 42 16.09 -6.22 -0.98
C LEU A 42 15.78 -5.64 -2.36
N PRO A 43 14.50 -5.42 -2.71
CA PRO A 43 14.13 -4.92 -4.02
C PRO A 43 14.74 -3.52 -4.22
N LEU A 44 15.72 -3.42 -5.11
CA LEU A 44 16.34 -2.16 -5.50
C LEU A 44 15.38 -1.41 -6.42
N LEU A 45 14.80 -0.33 -5.92
CA LEU A 45 14.14 0.65 -6.77
C LEU A 45 15.22 1.60 -7.32
N LYS A 46 15.60 1.46 -8.60
CA LYS A 46 16.48 2.43 -9.25
C LYS A 46 15.76 3.77 -9.31
N ALA A 47 16.32 4.79 -8.66
CA ALA A 47 15.86 6.17 -8.82
C ALA A 47 15.87 6.56 -10.30
N GLY A 48 14.72 6.94 -10.85
CA GLY A 48 14.58 7.33 -12.27
C GLY A 48 14.20 6.21 -13.24
N VAL A 49 14.06 4.94 -12.81
CA VAL A 49 13.44 3.91 -13.66
C VAL A 49 11.93 4.09 -13.63
N LYS A 50 11.36 4.44 -14.78
CA LYS A 50 9.91 4.40 -15.03
C LYS A 50 9.49 2.92 -15.03
N ASP A 51 9.21 2.35 -13.87
CA ASP A 51 8.51 1.07 -13.83
C ASP A 51 7.19 1.19 -14.61
N ARG A 52 6.80 0.13 -15.31
CA ARG A 52 5.72 0.07 -16.31
C ARG A 52 4.30 0.45 -15.82
N TYR A 53 4.18 0.98 -14.60
CA TYR A 53 2.95 1.38 -13.91
C TYR A 53 2.66 2.90 -13.93
N TYR A 54 3.47 3.70 -14.63
CA TYR A 54 3.41 5.17 -14.61
C TYR A 54 2.91 5.80 -15.93
N GLN A 55 2.00 5.15 -16.65
CA GLN A 55 1.53 5.64 -17.96
C GLN A 55 0.00 5.73 -18.10
N ALA A 56 -0.74 5.83 -16.99
CA ALA A 56 -2.07 6.44 -17.07
C ALA A 56 -1.99 7.81 -16.40
N ASN A 57 -2.44 8.83 -17.12
CA ASN A 57 -2.29 10.22 -16.74
C ASN A 57 -3.26 10.54 -15.60
N VAL A 58 -2.77 10.35 -14.37
CA VAL A 58 -3.37 10.96 -13.19
C VAL A 58 -3.17 12.47 -13.34
N THR A 59 -4.20 13.21 -13.74
CA THR A 59 -4.13 14.66 -13.96
C THR A 59 -4.67 15.42 -12.76
N TYR A 60 -4.17 16.64 -12.54
CA TYR A 60 -4.69 17.53 -11.49
C TYR A 60 -6.16 17.89 -11.76
N ASP A 61 -6.50 18.22 -13.00
CA ASP A 61 -7.87 18.59 -13.40
C ASP A 61 -8.87 17.46 -13.11
N GLY A 62 -8.49 16.19 -13.31
CA GLY A 62 -9.35 15.06 -13.00
C GLY A 62 -9.74 14.97 -11.52
N PHE A 63 -8.84 15.37 -10.60
CA PHE A 63 -9.19 15.45 -9.17
C PHE A 63 -10.15 16.60 -8.88
N VAL A 64 -9.90 17.76 -9.49
CA VAL A 64 -10.77 18.95 -9.32
C VAL A 64 -12.17 18.65 -9.84
N ASP A 65 -12.29 18.06 -11.04
CA ASP A 65 -13.56 17.68 -11.64
C ASP A 65 -14.30 16.64 -10.81
N THR A 66 -13.59 15.61 -10.33
CA THR A 66 -14.19 14.57 -9.49
C THR A 66 -14.68 15.14 -8.15
N GLN A 67 -13.94 16.07 -7.56
CA GLN A 67 -14.36 16.74 -6.33
C GLN A 67 -15.60 17.60 -6.57
N ASN A 68 -15.61 18.40 -7.63
CA ASN A 68 -16.74 19.27 -7.96
C ASN A 68 -17.98 18.50 -8.46
N ALA A 69 -17.81 17.28 -8.95
CA ALA A 69 -18.92 16.40 -9.33
C ALA A 69 -19.68 15.80 -8.14
N LEU A 70 -19.11 15.82 -6.92
CA LEU A 70 -19.78 15.36 -5.71
C LEU A 70 -20.71 16.46 -5.16
N LYS A 71 -21.93 16.08 -4.79
CA LYS A 71 -22.90 17.01 -4.19
C LYS A 71 -22.35 17.59 -2.87
N ASP A 72 -22.63 18.87 -2.62
CA ASP A 72 -22.11 19.61 -1.47
C ASP A 72 -22.44 18.95 -0.11
N ALA A 73 -23.62 18.35 -0.01
CA ALA A 73 -24.05 17.62 1.20
C ALA A 73 -23.10 16.51 1.65
N TYR A 74 -22.33 15.92 0.73
CA TYR A 74 -21.36 14.84 1.03
C TYR A 74 -19.91 15.34 1.11
N GLN A 75 -19.64 16.61 0.81
CA GLN A 75 -18.28 17.15 0.78
C GLN A 75 -17.64 17.17 2.17
N SER A 76 -18.40 17.44 3.23
CA SER A 76 -17.85 17.65 4.58
C SER A 76 -17.07 16.44 5.11
N SER A 77 -17.60 15.24 4.88
CA SER A 77 -17.07 13.94 5.30
C SER A 77 -16.33 13.17 4.18
N ALA A 78 -16.25 13.73 2.98
CA ALA A 78 -15.65 13.04 1.85
C ALA A 78 -14.14 12.79 2.02
N VAL A 79 -13.70 11.61 1.57
CA VAL A 79 -12.29 11.21 1.55
C VAL A 79 -11.93 10.61 0.20
N TRP A 80 -10.66 10.70 -0.17
CA TRP A 80 -10.10 10.00 -1.32
C TRP A 80 -9.71 8.59 -0.91
N MET A 81 -9.99 7.60 -1.76
CA MET A 81 -9.50 6.23 -1.62
C MET A 81 -8.78 5.81 -2.91
N MET A 82 -7.54 5.37 -2.78
CA MET A 82 -6.72 4.93 -3.91
C MET A 82 -5.62 3.96 -3.45
N LYS A 83 -4.90 3.33 -4.38
CA LYS A 83 -3.73 2.53 -4.05
C LYS A 83 -2.51 3.40 -3.70
N ARG A 84 -1.58 2.90 -2.88
CA ARG A 84 -0.33 3.62 -2.55
C ARG A 84 0.55 3.91 -3.76
N THR A 85 0.54 3.04 -4.78
CA THR A 85 1.27 3.28 -6.03
C THR A 85 0.66 4.44 -6.81
N THR A 86 -0.67 4.54 -6.87
CA THR A 86 -1.41 5.67 -7.44
C THR A 86 -1.05 6.98 -6.76
N TRP A 87 -0.94 6.99 -5.43
CA TRP A 87 -0.49 8.15 -4.67
C TRP A 87 0.91 8.62 -5.06
N GLY A 88 1.82 7.67 -5.34
CA GLY A 88 3.14 7.98 -5.89
C GLY A 88 3.08 8.73 -7.22
N ASN A 89 2.06 8.49 -8.05
CA ASN A 89 1.83 9.24 -9.30
C ASN A 89 1.32 10.65 -9.00
N VAL A 90 0.40 10.80 -8.04
CA VAL A 90 -0.13 12.10 -7.60
C VAL A 90 0.99 13.01 -7.08
N LEU A 91 1.91 12.47 -6.27
CA LEU A 91 3.07 13.23 -5.77
C LEU A 91 4.06 13.65 -6.85
N LYS A 92 4.02 13.01 -8.02
CA LYS A 92 4.87 13.36 -9.16
C LYS A 92 4.24 14.43 -10.06
N LEU A 93 3.01 14.87 -9.76
CA LEU A 93 2.39 15.98 -10.49
C LEU A 93 3.16 17.26 -10.28
N LYS A 94 3.42 17.96 -11.37
CA LYS A 94 4.21 19.19 -11.41
C LYS A 94 3.46 20.30 -12.14
N ASP A 95 3.79 21.55 -11.82
CA ASP A 95 3.36 22.72 -12.57
C ASP A 95 4.19 22.92 -13.86
N GLY A 96 3.86 23.95 -14.63
CA GLY A 96 4.60 24.31 -15.86
C GLY A 96 6.05 24.72 -15.61
N GLU A 97 6.42 25.06 -14.37
CA GLU A 97 7.78 25.39 -13.94
C GLU A 97 8.51 24.16 -13.35
N SER A 98 7.96 22.96 -13.51
CA SER A 98 8.49 21.68 -13.01
C SER A 98 8.58 21.55 -11.49
N ARG A 99 7.87 22.39 -10.73
CA ARG A 99 7.75 22.29 -9.27
C ARG A 99 6.64 21.31 -8.91
N PRO A 100 6.80 20.50 -7.86
CA PRO A 100 5.75 19.57 -7.43
C PRO A 100 4.52 20.34 -6.92
N LEU A 101 3.33 19.88 -7.30
CA LEU A 101 2.07 20.50 -6.85
C LEU A 101 1.81 20.24 -5.36
N ILE A 102 2.25 19.10 -4.85
CA ILE A 102 2.11 18.72 -3.45
C ILE A 102 3.50 18.81 -2.81
N ASN A 103 3.75 19.88 -2.05
CA ASN A 103 4.96 20.01 -1.23
C ASN A 103 4.63 19.73 0.24
N PHE A 104 5.39 18.80 0.85
CA PHE A 104 5.24 18.42 2.25
C PHE A 104 5.83 19.46 3.22
N GLU A 105 6.68 20.37 2.76
CA GLU A 105 7.23 21.45 3.59
C GLU A 105 6.16 22.46 4.03
N GLN A 106 5.06 22.55 3.29
CA GLN A 106 3.91 23.40 3.63
C GLN A 106 2.92 22.74 4.62
N LEU A 107 3.07 21.44 4.90
CA LEU A 107 2.24 20.68 5.84
C LEU A 107 2.95 20.62 7.20
N ALA A 108 3.09 21.78 7.85
CA ALA A 108 3.57 21.85 9.22
C ALA A 108 2.58 21.16 10.17
N GLU A 109 3.11 20.30 11.04
CA GLU A 109 2.49 19.66 12.22
C GLU A 109 1.74 18.35 12.05
N ASP A 110 1.26 17.98 10.85
CA ASP A 110 0.81 16.60 10.58
C ASP A 110 0.91 16.31 9.07
N PRO A 111 1.77 15.38 8.60
CA PRO A 111 1.84 14.99 7.20
C PRO A 111 0.63 14.13 6.81
N THR A 112 -0.57 14.62 7.14
CA THR A 112 -1.81 14.04 6.66
C THR A 112 -1.78 14.15 5.15
N ARG A 113 -1.93 13.00 4.51
CA ARG A 113 -1.96 12.86 3.06
C ARG A 113 -3.23 13.54 2.59
N VAL A 114 -3.11 14.79 2.16
CA VAL A 114 -4.22 15.65 1.79
C VAL A 114 -4.10 16.00 0.31
N VAL A 115 -5.22 15.90 -0.39
CA VAL A 115 -5.40 16.36 -1.78
C VAL A 115 -6.61 17.25 -1.79
N LEU A 116 -6.44 18.49 -2.26
CA LEU A 116 -7.52 19.48 -2.36
C LEU A 116 -8.31 19.66 -1.05
N GLY A 117 -7.60 19.65 0.08
CA GLY A 117 -8.20 19.80 1.42
C GLY A 117 -8.92 18.56 1.96
N LYS A 118 -8.88 17.41 1.26
CA LYS A 118 -9.49 16.15 1.69
C LYS A 118 -8.43 15.08 1.96
N ARG A 119 -8.70 14.22 2.94
CA ARG A 119 -7.79 13.14 3.36
C ARG A 119 -7.74 12.02 2.32
N VAL A 120 -6.58 11.37 2.21
CA VAL A 120 -6.36 10.21 1.34
C VAL A 120 -6.19 8.92 2.17
N LEU A 121 -7.06 7.95 1.90
CA LEU A 121 -7.02 6.59 2.39
C LEU A 121 -6.39 5.65 1.36
N PHE A 122 -5.59 4.71 1.85
CA PHE A 122 -5.00 3.68 1.00
C PHE A 122 -5.72 2.36 1.16
N ALA A 123 -6.17 1.82 0.04
CA ALA A 123 -6.71 0.47 -0.06
C ALA A 123 -5.87 -0.27 -1.11
N ASP A 124 -5.22 -1.36 -0.70
CA ASP A 124 -4.30 -2.09 -1.59
C ASP A 124 -5.04 -2.91 -2.65
N ASP A 125 -6.33 -3.22 -2.38
CA ASP A 125 -7.25 -3.91 -3.29
C ASP A 125 -7.74 -3.02 -4.45
N MET A 126 -7.47 -1.70 -4.41
CA MET A 126 -7.81 -0.80 -5.51
C MET A 126 -6.96 -1.08 -6.75
N PRO A 127 -7.50 -0.98 -7.97
CA PRO A 127 -6.77 -1.28 -9.18
C PRO A 127 -5.61 -0.29 -9.39
N VAL A 128 -4.47 -0.81 -9.83
CA VAL A 128 -3.30 0.03 -10.17
C VAL A 128 -3.62 0.90 -11.38
N VAL A 129 -2.96 2.05 -11.46
CA VAL A 129 -3.05 3.00 -12.58
C VAL A 129 -2.72 2.30 -13.91
N ALA A 130 -3.71 2.23 -14.78
CA ALA A 130 -3.64 1.74 -16.15
C ALA A 130 -4.72 2.45 -17.00
N SER A 131 -4.69 2.28 -18.32
CA SER A 131 -5.77 2.75 -19.20
C SER A 131 -7.12 2.23 -18.72
N ASP A 132 -8.11 3.11 -18.65
CA ASP A 132 -9.49 2.80 -18.25
C ASP A 132 -9.67 2.29 -16.82
N ALA A 133 -8.61 2.33 -16.00
CA ALA A 133 -8.67 1.84 -14.62
C ALA A 133 -9.49 2.79 -13.72
N LEU A 134 -10.34 2.20 -12.88
CA LEU A 134 -11.12 2.88 -11.84
C LEU A 134 -10.28 3.00 -10.55
N SER A 135 -9.15 3.69 -10.65
CA SER A 135 -8.09 3.64 -9.62
C SER A 135 -8.31 4.57 -8.42
N VAL A 136 -9.26 5.51 -8.50
CA VAL A 136 -9.50 6.50 -7.45
C VAL A 136 -11.00 6.66 -7.22
N VAL A 137 -11.39 6.65 -5.95
CA VAL A 137 -12.76 6.93 -5.50
C VAL A 137 -12.74 8.14 -4.57
N PHE A 138 -13.75 8.99 -4.68
CA PHE A 138 -13.98 10.14 -3.83
C PHE A 138 -15.39 10.12 -3.27
N GLY A 139 -15.54 10.38 -1.98
CA GLY A 139 -16.85 10.61 -1.39
C GLY A 139 -16.95 10.19 0.05
N ASP A 140 -18.18 10.23 0.56
CA ASP A 140 -18.50 9.81 1.91
C ASP A 140 -18.82 8.31 1.92
N PHE A 141 -17.85 7.51 2.36
CA PHE A 141 -18.01 6.05 2.50
C PHE A 141 -18.92 5.66 3.66
N GLY A 142 -19.10 6.50 4.68
CA GLY A 142 -19.97 6.23 5.82
C GLY A 142 -21.44 6.18 5.43
N VAL A 143 -21.85 7.02 4.49
CA VAL A 143 -23.21 7.01 3.91
C VAL A 143 -23.28 6.20 2.62
N GLY A 144 -22.22 6.23 1.82
CA GLY A 144 -22.16 5.59 0.51
C GLY A 144 -22.13 4.07 0.55
N TYR A 145 -21.48 3.47 1.56
CA TYR A 145 -21.25 2.02 1.61
C TYR A 145 -21.58 1.45 2.99
N THR A 146 -22.45 0.45 3.02
CA THR A 146 -22.83 -0.21 4.28
C THR A 146 -22.23 -1.61 4.33
N ILE A 147 -21.49 -1.88 5.39
CA ILE A 147 -20.96 -3.21 5.71
C ILE A 147 -21.85 -3.82 6.79
N VAL A 148 -22.38 -5.02 6.53
CA VAL A 148 -23.24 -5.76 7.46
C VAL A 148 -22.52 -7.00 7.94
N ASP A 149 -22.39 -7.14 9.26
CA ASP A 149 -21.93 -8.36 9.91
C ASP A 149 -23.13 -9.05 10.57
N ARG A 150 -23.47 -10.26 10.11
CA ARG A 150 -24.66 -10.98 10.62
C ARG A 150 -24.36 -11.70 11.93
N LEU A 151 -23.17 -12.31 12.00
CA LEU A 151 -22.74 -13.15 13.10
C LEU A 151 -21.23 -12.94 13.20
N GLY A 152 -20.79 -12.52 14.39
CA GLY A 152 -19.38 -12.37 14.70
C GLY A 152 -18.57 -13.65 14.45
N ILE A 153 -17.27 -13.57 14.68
CA ILE A 153 -16.35 -14.67 14.39
C ILE A 153 -16.68 -15.90 15.23
N ARG A 154 -16.89 -17.05 14.58
CA ARG A 154 -17.10 -18.35 15.24
C ARG A 154 -15.89 -19.22 15.00
N VAL A 155 -15.34 -19.81 16.05
CA VAL A 155 -14.20 -20.73 15.99
C VAL A 155 -14.65 -22.09 16.50
N LEU A 156 -14.47 -23.12 15.68
CA LEU A 156 -14.67 -24.51 16.06
C LEU A 156 -13.29 -25.19 16.15
N ARG A 157 -13.01 -25.77 17.31
CA ARG A 157 -11.79 -26.55 17.55
C ARG A 157 -12.11 -28.02 17.34
N ASP A 158 -11.52 -28.63 16.33
CA ASP A 158 -11.76 -30.03 15.95
C ASP A 158 -10.49 -30.87 16.17
N ALA A 159 -10.52 -31.74 17.17
CA ALA A 159 -9.43 -32.68 17.49
C ALA A 159 -9.65 -34.09 16.92
N PHE A 160 -10.69 -34.30 16.12
CA PHE A 160 -11.17 -35.63 15.77
C PHE A 160 -10.97 -35.97 14.29
N THR A 161 -11.13 -34.99 13.38
CA THR A 161 -11.10 -35.27 11.93
C THR A 161 -9.73 -35.69 11.41
N ASN A 162 -8.62 -35.13 11.91
CA ASN A 162 -7.28 -35.51 11.47
C ASN A 162 -6.31 -35.64 12.65
N LYS A 163 -6.19 -36.85 13.17
CA LYS A 163 -5.28 -37.17 14.28
C LYS A 163 -3.83 -37.19 13.76
N PRO A 164 -2.84 -36.62 14.48
CA PRO A 164 -2.84 -36.09 15.86
C PRO A 164 -3.06 -34.58 15.98
N LEU A 165 -3.55 -33.91 14.92
CA LEU A 165 -3.66 -32.46 14.86
C LEU A 165 -5.00 -31.94 15.40
N VAL A 166 -5.01 -30.69 15.85
CA VAL A 166 -6.23 -29.96 16.21
C VAL A 166 -6.47 -28.88 15.16
N LEU A 167 -7.55 -29.02 14.40
CA LEU A 167 -7.97 -28.08 13.38
C LEU A 167 -8.77 -26.95 14.01
N PHE A 168 -8.50 -25.72 13.56
CA PHE A 168 -9.29 -24.54 13.91
C PHE A 168 -10.07 -24.11 12.68
N TYR A 169 -11.38 -24.36 12.70
CA TYR A 169 -12.28 -23.93 11.65
C TYR A 169 -13.00 -22.65 12.09
N THR A 170 -12.65 -21.54 11.43
CA THR A 170 -13.19 -20.23 11.75
C THR A 170 -14.13 -19.78 10.65
N THR A 171 -15.34 -19.35 11.00
CA THR A 171 -16.31 -18.78 10.06
C THR A 171 -16.71 -17.37 10.47
N LYS A 172 -16.83 -16.50 9.47
CA LYS A 172 -17.42 -15.17 9.60
C LYS A 172 -18.28 -14.92 8.38
N ARG A 173 -19.44 -14.27 8.56
CA ARG A 173 -20.32 -13.89 7.44
C ARG A 173 -20.47 -12.38 7.42
N VAL A 174 -19.78 -11.76 6.47
CA VAL A 174 -19.84 -10.32 6.21
C VAL A 174 -20.40 -10.11 4.81
N GLY A 175 -21.24 -9.10 4.66
CA GLY A 175 -21.67 -8.58 3.37
C GLY A 175 -21.45 -7.08 3.31
N GLY A 176 -21.51 -6.52 2.11
CA GLY A 176 -21.50 -5.08 1.95
C GLY A 176 -22.10 -4.70 0.60
N ALA A 177 -22.67 -3.51 0.55
CA ALA A 177 -23.22 -2.94 -0.68
C ALA A 177 -23.19 -1.41 -0.63
N VAL A 178 -23.20 -0.80 -1.82
CA VAL A 178 -23.42 0.64 -1.97
C VAL A 178 -24.87 0.94 -1.62
N THR A 179 -25.08 1.77 -0.59
CA THR A 179 -26.41 2.18 -0.13
C THR A 179 -26.82 3.52 -0.73
N ASN A 180 -25.87 4.41 -0.97
CA ASN A 180 -26.12 5.70 -1.61
C ASN A 180 -25.14 5.95 -2.75
N PHE A 181 -25.65 5.87 -3.98
CA PHE A 181 -24.86 6.05 -5.21
C PHE A 181 -24.44 7.50 -5.46
N GLU A 182 -25.09 8.47 -4.82
CA GLU A 182 -24.76 9.89 -5.00
C GLU A 182 -23.59 10.34 -4.12
N ALA A 183 -23.34 9.60 -3.04
CA ALA A 183 -22.31 9.90 -2.04
C ALA A 183 -20.90 9.51 -2.49
N LEU A 184 -20.76 8.80 -3.62
CA LEU A 184 -19.48 8.32 -4.14
C LEU A 184 -19.31 8.68 -5.62
N LYS A 185 -18.10 9.09 -5.99
CA LYS A 185 -17.67 9.32 -7.37
C LYS A 185 -16.40 8.53 -7.63
N ILE A 186 -16.32 7.93 -8.81
CA ILE A 186 -15.18 7.13 -9.22
C ILE A 186 -14.51 7.84 -10.39
N MET A 187 -13.23 8.12 -10.25
CA MET A 187 -12.43 8.69 -11.32
C MET A 187 -11.88 7.57 -12.18
N LYS A 188 -12.30 7.55 -13.45
CA LYS A 188 -11.73 6.68 -14.48
C LYS A 188 -10.51 7.38 -15.07
N LEU A 189 -9.36 6.72 -15.03
CA LEU A 189 -8.14 7.26 -15.63
C LEU A 189 -8.17 7.04 -17.15
N ALA A 190 -7.99 8.12 -17.90
CA ALA A 190 -7.78 8.07 -19.33
C ALA A 190 -6.37 7.55 -19.65
N ALA A 191 -6.23 6.92 -20.82
CA ALA A 191 -4.94 6.52 -21.38
C ALA A 191 -4.01 7.74 -21.60
#